data_AF-G1UQ30-F1
#
_entry.id   AF-G1UQ30-F1
#
_cell.length_a   1.000
_cell.length_b   1.000
_cell.length_c   1.000
_cell.angle_alpha   90.00
_cell.angle_beta   90.00
_cell.angle_gamma   90.00
#
_symmetry.space_group_name_H-M   'P 1'
#
loop_
_entity.id
_entity.type
_entity.pdbx_description
1 polymer ?
#
loop_
_entity_poly.entity_id
_entity_poly.type
_entity_poly.pdbx_seq_one_letter_code
_entity_poly.pdbx_strand_id
1 'polypeptide(L)'
;MARLVLILLVPLVCLAGIIYKLAKARRVVSADGMLISAYAPSLAVRCREDFDLLDARRTRIFPRLSARIMRTYPANVWYGLYANGAGDEACPPARMIVILAFTSGTLSWASDAVTGVVGLHHVNLRYDELEGTGTTVLPTAENDPWFTAHESGPWNRGSLAYRVMFLTKKNKLKIIVDYREPDMRARPGVPLAEDDSVPQDFVERAQASFRLIRGSGEAPLPGGSGALPFSPPEVDAKLLADMTGMLLRKQSFFEYLSLFADDVREIISYFRR
;
A
#
# COMPACT_ATOMS: atom_id res chain seq x y z
N MET A 1 11.91 46.93 -20.63
CA MET A 1 11.00 46.19 -19.70
C MET A 1 10.42 44.92 -20.34
N ALA A 2 9.79 44.98 -21.52
CA ALA A 2 9.17 43.80 -22.16
C ALA A 2 10.09 42.58 -22.38
N ARG A 3 11.36 42.79 -22.79
CA ARG A 3 12.34 41.71 -22.98
C ARG A 3 12.73 41.00 -21.67
N LEU A 4 12.81 41.75 -20.57
CA LEU A 4 13.20 41.23 -19.26
C LEU A 4 12.05 40.42 -18.62
N VAL A 5 10.81 40.85 -18.85
CA VAL A 5 9.60 40.10 -18.49
C VAL A 5 9.53 38.78 -19.26
N LEU A 6 9.79 38.78 -20.57
CA LEU A 6 9.77 37.56 -21.40
C LEU A 6 10.87 36.55 -20.98
N ILE A 7 12.07 37.04 -20.66
CA ILE A 7 13.20 36.20 -20.20
C ILE A 7 12.91 35.53 -18.86
N LEU A 8 12.06 36.12 -18.01
CA LEU A 8 11.65 35.54 -16.72
C LEU A 8 10.41 34.65 -16.84
N LEU A 9 9.50 34.95 -17.77
CA LEU A 9 8.24 34.20 -17.96
C LEU A 9 8.49 32.82 -18.58
N VAL A 10 9.37 32.72 -19.58
CA VAL A 10 9.69 31.45 -20.25
C VAL A 10 10.22 30.38 -19.28
N PRO A 11 11.26 30.62 -18.46
CA PRO A 11 11.73 29.63 -17.50
C PRO A 11 10.70 29.33 -16.41
N LEU A 12 9.87 30.30 -16.02
CA LEU A 12 8.78 30.07 -15.06
C LEU A 12 7.70 29.13 -15.63
N VAL A 13 7.30 29.32 -16.90
CA VAL A 13 6.34 28.46 -17.60
C VAL A 13 6.93 27.07 -17.83
N CYS A 14 8.21 26.98 -18.23
CA CYS A 14 8.91 25.70 -18.34
C CYS A 14 8.99 24.97 -17.00
N LEU A 15 9.33 25.67 -15.91
CA LEU A 15 9.38 25.12 -14.56
C LEU A 15 7.99 24.66 -14.11
N ALA A 16 6.94 25.46 -14.34
CA ALA A 16 5.56 25.10 -14.06
C ALA A 16 5.13 23.86 -14.87
N GLY A 17 5.53 23.77 -16.14
CA GLY A 17 5.29 22.60 -16.99
C GLY A 17 6.00 21.34 -16.50
N ILE A 18 7.25 21.47 -16.02
CA ILE A 18 8.01 20.37 -15.41
C ILE A 18 7.36 19.93 -14.10
N ILE A 19 7.00 20.86 -13.22
CA ILE A 19 6.30 20.60 -11.96
C ILE A 19 4.95 19.91 -12.24
N TYR A 20 4.20 20.40 -13.23
CA TYR A 20 2.93 19.81 -13.63
C TYR A 20 3.10 18.38 -14.15
N LYS A 21 4.09 18.12 -15.02
CA LYS A 21 4.40 16.76 -15.51
C LYS A 21 4.80 15.83 -14.36
N LEU A 22 5.66 16.29 -13.46
CA LEU A 22 6.09 15.53 -12.27
C LEU A 22 4.92 15.23 -11.32
N ALA A 23 4.02 16.19 -11.14
CA ALA A 23 2.82 16.02 -10.32
C ALA A 23 1.82 15.06 -10.97
N LYS A 24 1.65 15.12 -12.31
CA LYS A 24 0.81 14.19 -13.07
C LYS A 24 1.33 12.75 -12.99
N ALA A 25 2.65 12.56 -13.01
CA ALA A 25 3.32 11.26 -12.85
C ALA A 25 3.23 10.68 -11.42
N ARG A 26 2.54 11.34 -10.49
CA ARG A 26 2.34 10.87 -9.10
C ARG A 26 0.86 10.85 -8.70
N ARG A 27 -0.02 10.77 -9.68
CA ARG A 27 -1.47 10.69 -9.46
C ARG A 27 -1.92 9.25 -9.38
N VAL A 28 -2.87 9.01 -8.49
CA VAL A 28 -3.71 7.84 -8.51
C VAL A 28 -5.12 8.28 -8.92
N VAL A 29 -5.74 7.53 -9.81
CA VAL A 29 -7.10 7.74 -10.28
C VAL A 29 -7.89 6.45 -10.17
N SER A 30 -9.21 6.56 -10.11
CA SER A 30 -10.11 5.44 -10.33
C SER A 30 -10.72 5.56 -11.72
N ALA A 31 -10.65 4.49 -12.51
CA ALA A 31 -11.26 4.40 -13.83
C ALA A 31 -11.54 2.93 -14.17
N ASP A 32 -12.66 2.65 -14.83
CA ASP A 32 -13.07 1.31 -15.27
C ASP A 32 -12.97 0.25 -14.16
N GLY A 33 -13.43 0.59 -12.95
CA GLY A 33 -13.37 -0.31 -11.79
C GLY A 33 -11.95 -0.63 -11.30
N MET A 34 -10.94 0.14 -11.70
CA MET A 34 -9.54 -0.05 -11.30
C MET A 34 -9.03 1.13 -10.50
N LEU A 35 -8.08 0.85 -9.60
CA LEU A 35 -7.24 1.88 -8.99
C LEU A 35 -5.90 1.94 -9.74
N ILE A 36 -5.60 3.10 -10.34
CA ILE A 36 -4.54 3.27 -11.32
C ILE A 36 -3.50 4.26 -10.81
N SER A 37 -2.26 3.82 -10.67
CA SER A 37 -1.10 4.67 -10.40
C SER A 37 -0.41 5.10 -11.68
N ALA A 38 -0.27 6.40 -11.88
CA ALA A 38 0.56 6.98 -12.94
C ALA A 38 2.06 7.03 -12.59
N TYR A 39 2.46 6.45 -11.45
CA TYR A 39 3.89 6.31 -11.10
C TYR A 39 4.62 5.47 -12.16
N ALA A 40 5.95 5.55 -12.26
CA ALA A 40 6.70 4.77 -13.25
C ALA A 40 7.30 3.49 -12.60
N PRO A 41 6.99 2.28 -13.09
CA PRO A 41 6.05 1.97 -14.18
C PRO A 41 4.60 2.19 -13.75
N SER A 42 3.75 2.59 -14.71
CA SER A 42 2.33 2.79 -14.42
C SER A 42 1.69 1.45 -14.12
N LEU A 43 0.86 1.40 -13.08
CA LEU A 43 0.32 0.17 -12.52
C LEU A 43 -1.14 0.37 -12.19
N ALA A 44 -1.98 -0.54 -12.65
CA ALA A 44 -3.37 -0.64 -12.23
C ALA A 44 -3.58 -1.94 -11.45
N VAL A 45 -4.44 -1.88 -10.44
CA VAL A 45 -4.98 -3.08 -9.80
C VAL A 45 -6.38 -3.28 -10.36
N ARG A 46 -6.57 -4.41 -11.04
CA ARG A 46 -7.86 -4.84 -11.57
C ARG A 46 -8.37 -6.00 -10.74
N CYS A 47 -9.52 -5.80 -10.11
CA CYS A 47 -10.25 -6.84 -9.42
C CYS A 47 -10.88 -7.82 -10.44
N ARG A 48 -11.18 -9.04 -10.01
CA ARG A 48 -11.94 -10.02 -10.80
C ARG A 48 -13.30 -9.43 -11.16
N GLU A 49 -13.88 -9.86 -12.27
CA GLU A 49 -15.06 -9.22 -12.89
C GLU A 49 -16.32 -9.22 -12.01
N ASP A 50 -16.38 -10.07 -10.99
CA ASP A 50 -17.45 -10.13 -10.00
C ASP A 50 -17.31 -9.13 -8.85
N PHE A 51 -16.20 -8.38 -8.78
CA PHE A 51 -15.99 -7.34 -7.79
C PHE A 51 -16.36 -5.97 -8.32
N ASP A 52 -17.37 -5.36 -7.71
CA ASP A 52 -17.76 -3.99 -7.99
C ASP A 52 -16.96 -3.00 -7.14
N LEU A 53 -16.52 -1.90 -7.73
CA LEU A 53 -15.96 -0.77 -6.99
C LEU A 53 -17.08 -0.02 -6.26
N LEU A 54 -17.04 -0.06 -4.93
CA LEU A 54 -18.03 0.60 -4.07
C LEU A 54 -17.63 2.04 -3.74
N ASP A 55 -16.34 2.26 -3.47
CA ASP A 55 -15.82 3.58 -3.10
C ASP A 55 -14.33 3.69 -3.40
N ALA A 56 -13.85 4.91 -3.67
CA ALA A 56 -12.44 5.21 -3.87
C ALA A 56 -12.06 6.55 -3.24
N ARG A 57 -11.05 6.53 -2.37
CA ARG A 57 -10.68 7.68 -1.54
C ARG A 57 -9.17 7.93 -1.55
N ARG A 58 -8.80 9.08 -0.98
CA ARG A 58 -7.41 9.42 -0.65
C ARG A 58 -7.27 9.94 0.76
N THR A 59 -6.13 9.73 1.37
CA THR A 59 -5.79 10.35 2.66
C THR A 59 -4.30 10.55 2.79
N ARG A 60 -3.90 11.32 3.80
CA ARG A 60 -2.51 11.51 4.19
C ARG A 60 -2.28 10.79 5.51
N ILE A 61 -1.27 9.94 5.53
CA ILE A 61 -0.89 9.17 6.72
C ILE A 61 0.52 9.56 7.17
N PHE A 62 0.88 9.12 8.38
CA PHE A 62 2.16 9.43 9.02
C PHE A 62 2.87 8.14 9.50
N PRO A 63 3.32 7.28 8.57
CA PRO A 63 4.07 6.07 8.90
C PRO A 63 5.37 6.37 9.64
N ARG A 64 5.81 5.41 10.46
CA ARG A 64 7.04 5.48 11.24
C ARG A 64 8.27 5.28 10.36
N LEU A 65 9.33 6.02 10.66
CA LEU A 65 10.65 5.77 10.10
C LEU A 65 11.33 4.65 10.90
N SER A 66 11.85 3.64 10.20
CA SER A 66 12.75 2.64 10.76
C SER A 66 14.10 3.31 11.03
N ALA A 67 14.23 3.89 12.22
CA ALA A 67 15.42 4.51 12.77
C ALA A 67 15.35 4.45 14.30
N ARG A 68 16.50 4.62 14.99
CA ARG A 68 16.58 4.63 16.47
C ARG A 68 15.63 5.64 17.12
N ILE A 69 15.32 6.74 16.42
CA ILE A 69 14.31 7.72 16.83
C ILE A 69 13.09 7.52 15.94
N MET A 70 12.00 6.98 16.52
CA MET A 70 10.73 6.78 15.83
C MET A 70 10.08 8.14 15.49
N ARG A 71 10.49 8.74 14.37
CA ARG A 71 9.82 9.90 13.76
C ARG A 71 8.82 9.42 12.73
N THR A 72 7.69 10.11 12.60
CA THR A 72 6.73 9.86 11.52
C THR A 72 6.95 10.83 10.36
N TYR A 73 6.64 10.37 9.13
CA TYR A 73 6.76 11.19 7.93
C TYR A 73 5.49 11.13 7.10
N PRO A 74 5.10 12.23 6.44
CA PRO A 74 3.90 12.23 5.64
C PRO A 74 4.03 11.34 4.39
N ALA A 75 3.02 10.50 4.16
CA ALA A 75 2.82 9.76 2.92
C ALA A 75 1.39 9.95 2.41
N ASN A 76 1.22 9.90 1.08
CA ASN A 76 -0.10 9.96 0.47
C ASN A 76 -0.58 8.54 0.18
N VAL A 77 -1.83 8.26 0.52
CA VAL A 77 -2.45 6.97 0.32
C VAL A 77 -3.74 7.16 -0.47
N TRP A 78 -3.99 6.24 -1.38
CA TRP A 78 -5.26 6.08 -2.08
C TRP A 78 -5.75 4.67 -1.86
N TYR A 79 -7.05 4.49 -1.72
CA TYR A 79 -7.62 3.16 -1.64
C TYR A 79 -8.94 3.05 -2.40
N GLY A 80 -9.24 1.84 -2.85
CA GLY A 80 -10.54 1.44 -3.39
C GLY A 80 -11.13 0.32 -2.54
N LEU A 81 -12.44 0.38 -2.32
CA LEU A 81 -13.22 -0.64 -1.63
C LEU A 81 -14.06 -1.39 -2.65
N TYR A 82 -13.98 -2.71 -2.64
CA TYR A 82 -14.64 -3.59 -3.59
C TYR A 82 -15.37 -4.72 -2.86
N ALA A 83 -16.44 -5.23 -3.45
CA ALA A 83 -17.12 -6.43 -2.96
C ALA A 83 -17.76 -7.22 -4.09
N ASN A 84 -17.90 -8.54 -3.91
CA ASN A 84 -18.62 -9.41 -4.83
C ASN A 84 -19.99 -9.84 -4.26
N GLY A 85 -20.90 -8.86 -4.09
CA GLY A 85 -22.29 -9.12 -3.71
C GLY A 85 -22.46 -10.11 -2.54
N ALA A 86 -23.42 -11.03 -2.68
CA ALA A 86 -23.71 -12.07 -1.68
C ALA A 86 -22.87 -13.35 -1.84
N GLY A 87 -22.06 -13.47 -2.90
CA GLY A 87 -21.39 -14.71 -3.29
C GLY A 87 -22.34 -15.86 -3.69
N ASP A 88 -21.74 -17.02 -3.95
CA ASP A 88 -22.41 -18.31 -4.16
C ASP A 88 -21.65 -19.44 -3.43
N GLU A 89 -22.05 -20.71 -3.64
CA GLU A 89 -21.38 -21.86 -3.00
C GLU A 89 -19.92 -22.04 -3.43
N ALA A 90 -19.54 -21.59 -4.63
CA ALA A 90 -18.18 -21.71 -5.17
C ALA A 90 -17.28 -20.52 -4.82
N CYS A 91 -17.88 -19.34 -4.62
CA CYS A 91 -17.21 -18.10 -4.25
C CYS A 91 -18.02 -17.42 -3.14
N PRO A 92 -17.61 -17.56 -1.87
CA PRO A 92 -18.30 -16.90 -0.77
C PRO A 92 -18.31 -15.37 -0.96
N PRO A 93 -19.21 -14.65 -0.27
CA PRO A 93 -19.17 -13.20 -0.27
C PRO A 93 -17.82 -12.76 0.25
N ALA A 94 -17.21 -11.82 -0.45
CA ALA A 94 -15.86 -11.38 -0.25
C ALA A 94 -15.76 -9.88 -0.46
N ARG A 95 -14.81 -9.28 0.23
CA ARG A 95 -14.48 -7.87 0.13
C ARG A 95 -13.02 -7.73 -0.21
N MET A 96 -12.69 -6.71 -0.97
CA MET A 96 -11.30 -6.42 -1.30
C MET A 96 -11.02 -4.95 -1.08
N ILE A 97 -9.87 -4.68 -0.48
CA ILE A 97 -9.37 -3.33 -0.26
C ILE A 97 -8.05 -3.21 -1.00
N VAL A 98 -7.99 -2.30 -1.95
CA VAL A 98 -6.76 -2.01 -2.69
C VAL A 98 -6.19 -0.70 -2.18
N ILE A 99 -4.93 -0.69 -1.77
CA ILE A 99 -4.23 0.49 -1.24
C ILE A 99 -2.99 0.76 -2.09
N LEU A 100 -2.84 2.02 -2.50
CA LEU A 100 -1.66 2.55 -3.16
C LEU A 100 -1.04 3.61 -2.27
N ALA A 101 0.14 3.33 -1.71
CA ALA A 101 0.82 4.22 -0.77
C ALA A 101 2.10 4.80 -1.39
N PHE A 102 2.15 6.12 -1.52
CA PHE A 102 3.27 6.84 -2.12
C PHE A 102 4.09 7.61 -1.09
N THR A 103 5.40 7.40 -1.13
CA THR A 103 6.36 8.19 -0.36
C THR A 103 7.24 9.07 -1.27
N SER A 104 7.73 10.18 -0.72
CA SER A 104 8.46 11.21 -1.48
C SER A 104 9.88 11.44 -0.95
N GLY A 105 10.69 12.18 -1.71
CA GLY A 105 12.05 12.54 -1.31
C GLY A 105 12.99 11.33 -1.23
N THR A 106 13.81 11.28 -0.17
CA THR A 106 14.81 10.21 0.08
C THR A 106 14.22 8.99 0.77
N LEU A 107 12.92 8.99 1.09
CA LEU A 107 12.23 7.92 1.82
C LEU A 107 11.78 6.80 0.89
N SER A 108 11.81 5.56 1.36
CA SER A 108 11.35 4.38 0.64
C SER A 108 10.59 3.46 1.58
N TRP A 109 9.59 2.74 1.10
CA TRP A 109 8.91 1.74 1.93
C TRP A 109 9.84 0.59 2.29
N ALA A 110 9.75 0.14 3.53
CA ALA A 110 10.37 -1.11 3.95
C ALA A 110 9.62 -2.29 3.30
N SER A 111 10.39 -3.29 2.87
CA SER A 111 9.85 -4.61 2.56
C SER A 111 9.50 -5.35 3.86
N ASP A 112 8.60 -6.31 3.76
CA ASP A 112 8.14 -7.06 4.93
C ASP A 112 9.27 -7.93 5.53
N ALA A 113 10.24 -8.34 4.71
CA ALA A 113 11.48 -8.97 5.14
C ALA A 113 12.31 -8.11 6.12
N VAL A 114 12.14 -6.78 6.09
CA VAL A 114 12.82 -5.84 7.00
C VAL A 114 11.98 -5.52 8.23
N THR A 115 10.65 -5.64 8.16
CA THR A 115 9.75 -5.30 9.27
C THR A 115 9.30 -6.49 10.11
N GLY A 116 9.59 -7.73 9.69
CA GLY A 116 9.32 -8.93 10.47
C GLY A 116 7.83 -9.18 10.69
N VAL A 117 7.01 -9.04 9.64
CA VAL A 117 5.56 -9.27 9.76
C VAL A 117 5.31 -10.73 10.09
N VAL A 118 4.86 -10.99 11.32
CA VAL A 118 4.36 -12.28 11.79
C VAL A 118 2.87 -12.34 11.46
N GLY A 119 2.52 -12.93 10.33
CA GLY A 119 1.17 -13.44 10.10
C GLY A 119 1.18 -14.96 10.09
N LEU A 120 -0.01 -15.56 10.13
CA LEU A 120 -0.17 -17.01 10.29
C LEU A 120 0.47 -17.80 9.15
N HIS A 121 0.42 -17.27 7.92
CA HIS A 121 0.99 -17.90 6.73
C HIS A 121 1.61 -16.84 5.82
N HIS A 122 2.94 -16.92 5.60
CA HIS A 122 3.69 -15.97 4.78
C HIS A 122 4.25 -16.66 3.53
N VAL A 123 3.93 -16.12 2.36
CA VAL A 123 4.48 -16.60 1.08
C VAL A 123 5.11 -15.47 0.29
N ASN A 124 6.27 -15.75 -0.30
CA ASN A 124 6.86 -14.86 -1.29
C ASN A 124 6.09 -14.99 -2.59
N LEU A 125 5.68 -13.86 -3.14
CA LEU A 125 4.94 -13.76 -4.39
C LEU A 125 5.78 -13.02 -5.40
N ARG A 126 5.63 -13.39 -6.66
CA ARG A 126 6.24 -12.69 -7.78
C ARG A 126 5.19 -12.45 -8.85
N TYR A 127 4.98 -11.17 -9.16
CA TYR A 127 4.12 -10.73 -10.25
C TYR A 127 4.98 -9.99 -11.27
N ASP A 128 5.30 -10.66 -12.38
CA ASP A 128 6.32 -10.24 -13.34
C ASP A 128 7.69 -10.00 -12.65
N GLU A 129 8.10 -8.74 -12.58
CA GLU A 129 9.33 -8.28 -11.89
C GLU A 129 9.02 -7.63 -10.53
N LEU A 130 7.77 -7.62 -10.07
CA LEU A 130 7.41 -7.15 -8.74
C LEU A 130 7.56 -8.29 -7.74
N GLU A 131 8.42 -8.08 -6.76
CA GLU A 131 8.46 -8.91 -5.57
C GLU A 131 7.36 -8.47 -4.62
N GLY A 132 6.71 -9.46 -4.02
CA GLY A 132 5.68 -9.25 -3.05
C GLY A 132 5.60 -10.37 -2.03
N THR A 133 4.68 -10.19 -1.12
CA THR A 133 4.46 -11.06 0.04
C THR A 133 2.97 -11.23 0.22
N GLY A 134 2.52 -12.44 0.52
CA GLY A 134 1.14 -12.74 0.87
C GLY A 134 1.09 -13.22 2.30
N THR A 135 0.24 -12.60 3.13
CA THR A 135 0.15 -12.87 4.56
C THR A 135 -1.30 -13.00 4.99
N THR A 136 -1.65 -14.10 5.65
CA THR A 136 -2.97 -14.24 6.28
C THR A 136 -3.00 -13.51 7.62
N VAL A 137 -4.03 -12.69 7.83
CA VAL A 137 -4.24 -11.88 9.03
C VAL A 137 -5.69 -11.94 9.49
N LEU A 138 -5.90 -11.76 10.80
CA LEU A 138 -7.21 -11.61 11.40
C LEU A 138 -7.50 -10.10 11.61
N PRO A 139 -8.49 -9.51 10.93
CA PRO A 139 -8.88 -8.13 11.18
C PRO A 139 -9.49 -7.95 12.57
N THR A 140 -8.96 -6.99 13.34
CA THR A 140 -9.45 -6.60 14.67
C THR A 140 -9.51 -5.09 14.78
N ALA A 141 -10.19 -4.59 15.83
CA ALA A 141 -10.24 -3.16 16.13
C ALA A 141 -8.86 -2.52 16.33
N GLU A 142 -7.84 -3.29 16.73
CA GLU A 142 -6.48 -2.75 16.93
C GLU A 142 -5.64 -2.70 15.66
N ASN A 143 -6.02 -3.39 14.58
CA ASN A 143 -5.15 -3.60 13.42
C ASN A 143 -5.80 -3.29 12.06
N ASP A 144 -7.09 -2.98 12.02
CA ASP A 144 -7.85 -2.77 10.79
C ASP A 144 -8.54 -1.40 10.75
N PRO A 145 -8.19 -0.51 9.79
CA PRO A 145 -8.82 0.80 9.62
C PRO A 145 -10.31 0.76 9.26
N TRP A 146 -10.81 -0.39 8.81
CA TRP A 146 -12.19 -0.60 8.38
C TRP A 146 -12.96 -1.56 9.30
N PHE A 147 -12.42 -1.84 10.49
CA PHE A 147 -13.06 -2.76 11.42
C PHE A 147 -14.46 -2.28 11.82
N THR A 148 -15.43 -3.20 11.77
CA THR A 148 -16.80 -2.96 12.23
C THR A 148 -17.16 -4.01 13.27
N ALA A 149 -17.41 -3.58 14.51
CA ALA A 149 -17.62 -4.50 15.65
C ALA A 149 -18.90 -5.35 15.56
N HIS A 150 -19.90 -4.88 14.82
CA HIS A 150 -21.23 -5.48 14.76
C HIS A 150 -21.67 -5.72 13.31
N GLU A 151 -20.89 -6.52 12.58
CA GLU A 151 -21.28 -6.96 11.25
C GLU A 151 -22.48 -7.92 11.29
N SER A 152 -23.24 -7.94 10.20
CA SER A 152 -24.45 -8.78 10.05
C SER A 152 -24.27 -9.83 8.97
N GLY A 153 -25.22 -10.77 8.91
CA GLY A 153 -25.20 -11.85 7.93
C GLY A 153 -23.96 -12.74 8.09
N PRO A 154 -23.31 -13.15 6.98
CA PRO A 154 -22.20 -14.10 7.04
C PRO A 154 -20.96 -13.56 7.77
N TRP A 155 -20.85 -12.24 7.93
CA TRP A 155 -19.71 -11.56 8.55
C TRP A 155 -19.80 -11.45 10.08
N ASN A 156 -20.92 -11.87 10.68
CA ASN A 156 -21.16 -11.73 12.12
C ASN A 156 -20.16 -12.48 13.01
N ARG A 157 -19.48 -13.49 12.48
CA ARG A 157 -18.45 -14.28 13.15
C ARG A 157 -17.03 -13.73 12.94
N GLY A 158 -16.90 -12.60 12.25
CA GLY A 158 -15.63 -12.03 11.84
C GLY A 158 -15.23 -12.45 10.42
N SER A 159 -14.01 -12.10 10.04
CA SER A 159 -13.46 -12.35 8.72
C SER A 159 -12.02 -12.83 8.79
N LEU A 160 -11.58 -13.53 7.75
CA LEU A 160 -10.18 -13.83 7.50
C LEU A 160 -9.72 -12.93 6.34
N ALA A 161 -8.53 -12.32 6.46
CA ALA A 161 -7.95 -11.54 5.37
C ALA A 161 -6.65 -12.14 4.86
N TYR A 162 -6.49 -12.16 3.54
CA TYR A 162 -5.23 -12.44 2.87
C TYR A 162 -4.69 -11.15 2.28
N ARG A 163 -3.61 -10.66 2.90
CA ARG A 163 -2.96 -9.40 2.56
C ARG A 163 -1.78 -9.64 1.66
N VAL A 164 -1.90 -9.18 0.43
CA VAL A 164 -0.81 -9.19 -0.55
C VAL A 164 -0.18 -7.82 -0.62
N MET A 165 1.16 -7.77 -0.62
CA MET A 165 1.91 -6.53 -0.64
C MET A 165 2.96 -6.58 -1.75
N PHE A 166 3.06 -5.53 -2.56
CA PHE A 166 4.07 -5.39 -3.60
C PHE A 166 4.82 -4.07 -3.48
N LEU A 167 6.10 -4.09 -3.83
CA LEU A 167 6.93 -2.89 -3.93
C LEU A 167 7.37 -2.66 -5.37
N THR A 168 7.13 -1.43 -5.85
CA THR A 168 7.66 -0.96 -7.13
C THR A 168 9.16 -0.71 -7.06
N LYS A 169 9.79 -0.51 -8.24
CA LYS A 169 11.21 -0.13 -8.36
C LYS A 169 11.54 1.06 -7.45
N LYS A 170 12.62 0.94 -6.67
CA LYS A 170 13.08 1.90 -5.64
C LYS A 170 12.14 2.06 -4.43
N ASN A 171 11.15 1.18 -4.28
CA ASN A 171 10.24 1.08 -3.13
C ASN A 171 9.51 2.41 -2.83
N LYS A 172 9.11 3.16 -3.86
CA LYS A 172 8.42 4.47 -3.67
C LYS A 172 6.91 4.35 -3.64
N LEU A 173 6.38 3.41 -4.42
CA LEU A 173 4.98 3.01 -4.37
C LEU A 173 4.90 1.61 -3.76
N LYS A 174 4.10 1.50 -2.70
CA LYS A 174 3.67 0.24 -2.09
C LYS A 174 2.23 -0.03 -2.49
N ILE A 175 1.97 -1.26 -2.90
CA ILE A 175 0.65 -1.75 -3.29
C ILE A 175 0.24 -2.76 -2.24
N ILE A 176 -0.95 -2.63 -1.68
CA ILE A 176 -1.52 -3.61 -0.76
C ILE A 176 -2.88 -4.01 -1.30
N VAL A 177 -3.14 -5.30 -1.38
CA VAL A 177 -4.45 -5.87 -1.70
C VAL A 177 -4.85 -6.74 -0.52
N ASP A 178 -5.91 -6.34 0.18
CA ASP A 178 -6.43 -7.01 1.36
C ASP A 178 -7.75 -7.70 0.97
N TYR A 179 -7.67 -8.98 0.62
CA TYR A 179 -8.83 -9.80 0.28
C TYR A 179 -9.44 -10.40 1.55
N ARG A 180 -10.74 -10.34 1.73
CA ARG A 180 -11.44 -10.76 2.95
C ARG A 180 -12.59 -11.69 2.63
N GLU A 181 -12.72 -12.77 3.39
CA GLU A 181 -13.89 -13.64 3.42
C GLU A 181 -14.45 -13.73 4.86
N PRO A 182 -15.76 -13.92 5.04
CA PRO A 182 -16.33 -14.21 6.35
C PRO A 182 -15.79 -15.54 6.90
N ASP A 183 -15.89 -15.73 8.22
CA ASP A 183 -15.59 -17.04 8.84
C ASP A 183 -16.61 -18.11 8.43
N MET A 184 -16.28 -18.85 7.37
CA MET A 184 -17.11 -19.92 6.82
C MET A 184 -16.84 -21.29 7.46
N ARG A 185 -16.04 -21.38 8.54
CA ARG A 185 -15.71 -22.68 9.15
C ARG A 185 -16.96 -23.38 9.70
N ALA A 186 -17.09 -24.67 9.35
CA ALA A 186 -18.23 -25.52 9.68
C ALA A 186 -18.40 -25.83 11.17
N ARG A 187 -17.32 -25.74 11.97
CA ARG A 187 -17.36 -25.96 13.43
C ARG A 187 -17.13 -24.64 14.17
N PRO A 188 -18.17 -23.99 14.69
CA PRO A 188 -18.00 -22.92 15.66
C PRO A 188 -17.44 -23.52 16.96
N GLY A 189 -16.34 -22.97 17.48
CA GLY A 189 -15.79 -23.43 18.77
C GLY A 189 -14.37 -22.99 19.08
N VAL A 190 -13.55 -22.74 18.05
CA VAL A 190 -12.19 -22.19 18.21
C VAL A 190 -12.19 -20.75 17.68
N PRO A 191 -11.83 -19.74 18.50
CA PRO A 191 -11.62 -18.38 18.03
C PRO A 191 -10.70 -18.36 16.80
N LEU A 192 -11.01 -17.55 15.79
CA LEU A 192 -10.15 -17.42 14.58
C LEU A 192 -8.69 -17.10 14.93
N ALA A 193 -8.47 -16.37 16.04
CA ALA A 193 -7.15 -15.99 16.52
C ALA A 193 -6.31 -17.19 17.03
N GLU A 194 -6.96 -18.32 17.33
CA GLU A 194 -6.35 -19.53 17.89
C GLU A 194 -6.29 -20.68 16.85
N ASP A 195 -6.76 -20.44 15.62
CA ASP A 195 -6.73 -21.42 14.54
C ASP A 195 -5.62 -21.10 13.54
N ASP A 196 -4.51 -21.84 13.64
CA ASP A 196 -3.35 -21.68 12.77
C ASP A 196 -3.56 -22.29 11.36
N SER A 197 -4.67 -22.99 11.13
CA SER A 197 -4.93 -23.66 9.86
C SER A 197 -5.65 -22.72 8.88
N VAL A 198 -4.92 -22.26 7.86
CA VAL A 198 -5.48 -21.49 6.76
C VAL A 198 -5.84 -22.44 5.61
N PRO A 199 -7.11 -22.51 5.18
CA PRO A 199 -7.49 -23.31 4.03
C PRO A 199 -6.77 -22.83 2.75
N GLN A 200 -6.20 -23.77 1.99
CA GLN A 200 -5.44 -23.46 0.76
C GLN A 200 -6.34 -22.83 -0.33
N ASP A 201 -7.60 -23.25 -0.40
CA ASP A 201 -8.62 -22.73 -1.30
C ASP A 201 -8.93 -21.25 -1.05
N PHE A 202 -8.88 -20.80 0.20
CA PHE A 202 -8.99 -19.37 0.55
C PHE A 202 -7.83 -18.56 -0.05
N VAL A 203 -6.60 -19.05 0.08
CA VAL A 203 -5.40 -18.39 -0.47
C VAL A 203 -5.47 -18.33 -2.00
N GLU A 204 -5.90 -19.41 -2.65
CA GLU A 204 -6.05 -19.49 -4.10
C GLU A 204 -7.12 -18.53 -4.62
N ARG A 205 -8.29 -18.46 -3.96
CA ARG A 205 -9.34 -17.47 -4.29
C ARG A 205 -8.82 -16.04 -4.13
N ALA A 206 -8.12 -15.76 -3.03
CA ALA A 206 -7.55 -14.44 -2.78
C ALA A 206 -6.56 -14.02 -3.86
N GLN A 207 -5.66 -14.91 -4.28
CA GLN A 207 -4.69 -14.64 -5.35
C GLN A 207 -5.37 -14.51 -6.72
N ALA A 208 -6.45 -15.24 -6.98
CA ALA A 208 -7.22 -15.16 -8.21
C ALA A 208 -8.17 -13.94 -8.27
N SER A 209 -8.39 -13.26 -7.14
CA SER A 209 -9.35 -12.14 -7.03
C SER A 209 -8.90 -10.84 -7.70
N PHE A 210 -7.63 -10.73 -8.11
CA PHE A 210 -7.12 -9.53 -8.77
C PHE A 210 -5.97 -9.84 -9.74
N ARG A 211 -5.64 -8.86 -10.58
CA ARG A 211 -4.44 -8.85 -11.42
C ARG A 211 -3.80 -7.46 -11.38
N LEU A 212 -2.47 -7.44 -11.44
CA LEU A 212 -1.72 -6.21 -11.66
C LEU A 212 -1.52 -5.99 -13.16
N ILE A 213 -1.80 -4.78 -13.63
CA ILE A 213 -1.66 -4.40 -15.05
C ILE A 213 -0.61 -3.32 -15.15
N ARG A 214 0.44 -3.56 -15.95
CA ARG A 214 1.47 -2.57 -16.26
C ARG A 214 1.08 -1.73 -17.46
N GLY A 215 1.20 -0.41 -17.31
CA GLY A 215 1.17 0.53 -18.42
C GLY A 215 2.55 0.65 -19.05
N SER A 216 2.93 -0.29 -19.91
CA SER A 216 4.10 -0.15 -20.80
C SER A 216 3.92 -0.98 -22.07
N GLY A 217 3.88 -0.33 -23.23
CA GLY A 217 4.02 -0.99 -24.54
C GLY A 217 2.90 -0.72 -25.52
N GLU A 218 1.68 -1.22 -25.27
CA GLU A 218 0.70 -1.37 -26.36
C GLU A 218 -0.67 -0.71 -26.10
N ALA A 219 -1.02 -0.42 -24.85
CA ALA A 219 -2.21 0.37 -24.53
C ALA A 219 -1.96 1.24 -23.28
N PRO A 220 -2.27 2.55 -23.32
CA PRO A 220 -2.27 3.36 -22.11
C PRO A 220 -3.35 2.84 -21.14
N LEU A 221 -3.03 2.79 -19.84
CA LEU A 221 -4.04 2.55 -18.82
C LEU A 221 -5.13 3.63 -18.93
N PRO A 222 -6.41 3.30 -18.69
CA PRO A 222 -7.50 4.26 -18.85
C PRO A 222 -7.24 5.51 -18.01
N GLY A 223 -7.41 6.67 -18.64
CA GLY A 223 -7.18 7.95 -18.01
C GLY A 223 -8.41 8.37 -17.22
N GLY A 224 -8.34 8.35 -15.89
CA GLY A 224 -9.33 9.00 -15.03
C GLY A 224 -9.10 10.51 -14.92
N SER A 225 -10.18 11.29 -14.89
CA SER A 225 -10.13 12.73 -14.59
C SER A 225 -10.61 13.01 -13.16
N GLY A 226 -9.79 13.68 -12.37
CA GLY A 226 -10.17 14.14 -11.03
C GLY A 226 -9.27 13.60 -9.92
N ALA A 227 -9.18 14.34 -8.82
CA ALA A 227 -8.57 13.84 -7.60
C ALA A 227 -9.62 13.07 -6.81
N LEU A 228 -9.27 11.88 -6.31
CA LEU A 228 -10.17 11.13 -5.42
C LEU A 228 -10.56 11.98 -4.19
N PRO A 229 -11.80 11.85 -3.69
CA PRO A 229 -12.22 12.56 -2.49
C PRO A 229 -11.43 12.10 -1.27
N PHE A 230 -11.33 12.96 -0.26
CA PHE A 230 -10.65 12.60 0.99
C PHE A 230 -11.42 11.51 1.75
N SER A 231 -10.69 10.69 2.50
CA SER A 231 -11.29 9.71 3.42
C SER A 231 -12.25 10.37 4.39
N PRO A 232 -13.33 9.68 4.74
CA PRO A 232 -14.21 10.13 5.80
C PRO A 232 -13.51 9.87 7.18
N PRO A 233 -13.91 10.57 8.25
CA PRO A 233 -13.21 10.56 9.54
C PRO A 233 -13.22 9.20 10.26
N GLU A 234 -14.12 8.30 9.87
CA GLU A 234 -14.27 6.96 10.44
C GLU A 234 -13.10 6.03 10.08
N VAL A 235 -12.39 6.31 8.97
CA VAL A 235 -11.20 5.53 8.60
C VAL A 235 -9.99 6.03 9.40
N ASP A 236 -9.53 5.22 10.36
CA ASP A 236 -8.41 5.58 11.22
C ASP A 236 -7.10 5.67 10.41
N ALA A 237 -6.61 6.90 10.25
CA ALA A 237 -5.38 7.19 9.53
C ALA A 237 -4.11 6.62 10.22
N LYS A 238 -4.15 6.39 11.53
CA LYS A 238 -3.07 5.75 12.29
C LYS A 238 -3.03 4.26 12.00
N LEU A 239 -4.17 3.57 12.10
CA LEU A 239 -4.26 2.15 11.72
C LEU A 239 -3.87 1.94 10.27
N LEU A 240 -4.26 2.86 9.38
CA LEU A 240 -3.87 2.79 7.96
C LEU A 240 -2.36 3.00 7.80
N ALA A 241 -1.75 3.89 8.58
CA ALA A 241 -0.30 4.05 8.61
C ALA A 241 0.41 2.77 9.06
N ASP A 242 -0.07 2.16 10.14
CA ASP A 242 0.48 0.92 10.69
C ASP A 242 0.32 -0.25 9.68
N MET A 243 -0.83 -0.34 9.00
CA MET A 243 -1.08 -1.30 7.90
C MET A 243 -0.14 -1.11 6.71
N THR A 244 0.21 0.14 6.36
CA THR A 244 1.20 0.38 5.28
C THR A 244 2.64 0.05 5.67
N GLY A 245 2.92 -0.03 6.98
CA GLY A 245 4.21 -0.35 7.54
C GLY A 245 5.16 0.85 7.60
N MET A 246 6.46 0.56 7.64
CA MET A 246 7.49 1.56 7.93
C MET A 246 8.14 2.15 6.68
N LEU A 247 8.65 3.36 6.85
CA LEU A 247 9.55 4.01 5.89
C LEU A 247 11.01 3.78 6.29
N LEU A 248 11.86 3.64 5.28
CA LEU A 248 13.30 3.69 5.35
C LEU A 248 13.75 5.04 4.79
N ARG A 249 14.81 5.61 5.36
CA ARG A 249 15.53 6.69 4.72
C ARG A 249 16.69 6.05 3.97
N LYS A 250 16.78 6.30 2.66
CA LYS A 250 18.00 5.95 1.92
C LYS A 250 19.11 6.81 2.50
N GLN A 251 19.96 6.24 3.35
CA GLN A 251 21.13 6.93 3.87
C GLN A 251 21.97 7.39 2.69
N SER A 252 22.34 8.67 2.68
CA SER A 252 23.30 9.15 1.69
C SER A 252 24.68 8.58 2.02
N PHE A 253 25.53 8.37 1.03
CA PHE A 253 26.94 7.98 1.24
C PHE A 253 27.65 8.89 2.25
N PHE A 254 27.29 10.18 2.30
CA PHE A 254 27.79 11.16 3.25
C PHE A 254 27.33 10.91 4.70
N GLU A 255 26.11 10.42 4.92
CA GLU A 255 25.65 10.04 6.26
C GLU A 255 26.33 8.75 6.75
N TYR A 256 26.70 7.85 5.84
CA TYR A 256 27.51 6.66 6.15
C TYR A 256 28.93 7.06 6.57
N LEU A 257 29.53 8.03 5.87
CA LEU A 257 30.83 8.60 6.22
C LEU A 257 30.82 9.34 7.56
N SER A 258 29.73 10.04 7.92
CA SER A 258 29.65 10.68 9.24
C SER A 258 29.51 9.67 10.37
N LEU A 259 28.70 8.62 10.19
CA LEU A 259 28.59 7.52 11.16
C LEU A 259 29.93 6.78 11.31
N PHE A 260 30.63 6.52 10.20
CA PHE A 260 31.95 5.91 10.22
C PHE A 260 33.00 6.83 10.87
N ALA A 261 32.91 8.15 10.68
CA ALA A 261 33.80 9.11 11.32
C ALA A 261 33.57 9.21 12.83
N ASP A 262 32.32 9.08 13.28
CA ASP A 262 31.96 9.03 14.70
C ASP A 262 32.46 7.73 15.35
N ASP A 263 32.24 6.57 14.70
CA ASP A 263 32.76 5.27 15.16
C ASP A 263 34.30 5.24 15.20
N VAL A 264 34.97 5.82 14.20
CA VAL A 264 36.44 5.93 14.17
C VAL A 264 36.96 6.87 15.27
N ARG A 265 36.26 7.97 15.58
CA ARG A 265 36.62 8.84 16.72
C ARG A 265 36.47 8.11 18.04
N GLU A 266 35.41 7.33 18.20
CA GLU A 266 35.19 6.52 19.40
C GLU A 266 36.30 5.46 19.55
N ILE A 267 36.64 4.74 18.48
CA ILE A 267 37.76 3.77 18.48
C ILE A 267 39.10 4.46 18.80
N ILE A 268 39.41 5.60 18.20
CA ILE A 268 40.65 6.35 18.49
C ILE A 268 40.68 6.83 19.95
N SER A 269 39.52 7.12 20.55
CA SER A 269 39.45 7.52 21.97
C SER A 269 39.83 6.38 22.93
N TYR A 270 39.57 5.12 22.54
CA TYR A 270 39.99 3.94 23.31
C TYR A 270 41.51 3.72 23.28
N PHE A 271 42.19 4.16 22.20
CA PHE A 271 43.65 4.09 22.08
C PHE A 271 44.40 5.31 22.67
N ARG A 272 43.66 6.29 23.20
CA ARG A 272 44.22 7.48 23.88
C ARG A 272 44.16 7.41 25.41
N ARG A 273 43.89 6.23 25.98
CA ARG A 273 44.06 5.94 27.42
C ARG A 273 45.32 5.16 27.67
#